data_AF-A0A0Q5HCM8-F1
#
_entry.id   AF-A0A0Q5HCM8-F1
#
_cell.length_a   1.000
_cell.length_b   1.000
_cell.length_c   1.000
_cell.angle_alpha   90.00
_cell.angle_beta   90.00
_cell.angle_gamma   90.00
#
_symmetry.space_group_name_H-M   'P 1'
#
loop_
_entity.id
_entity.type
_entity.pdbx_description
1 polymer ?
#
loop_
_entity_poly.entity_id
_entity_poly.type
_entity_poly.pdbx_seq_one_letter_code
_entity_poly.pdbx_strand_id
1 'polypeptide(L)'
;MRATPFFLIALFAALQALIAAYWVWGGGTRSFVDVLMAIHGRLPMWSSLAFSLQWHWLYVPGACIVWLLLAWARLADRNRAWRVSLGSLCVVLLMLYAMYPLHLIFAGH
;
A
#
# COMPACT_ATOMS: atom_id res chain seq x y z
N MET A 1 -12.77 6.81 23.94
CA MET A 1 -11.57 6.43 23.14
C MET A 1 -11.79 5.21 22.20
N ARG A 2 -13.03 4.91 21.76
CA ARG A 2 -13.31 3.75 20.87
C ARG A 2 -13.10 4.04 19.38
N ALA A 3 -13.03 5.31 18.98
CA ALA A 3 -12.99 5.73 17.57
C ALA A 3 -11.59 5.63 16.92
N THR A 4 -10.53 5.65 17.72
CA THR A 4 -9.13 5.70 17.24
C THR A 4 -8.74 4.56 16.29
N PRO A 5 -8.99 3.26 16.58
CA PRO A 5 -8.61 2.18 15.67
C PRO A 5 -9.36 2.26 14.32
N PHE A 6 -10.63 2.62 14.34
CA PHE A 6 -11.44 2.73 13.13
C PHE A 6 -11.03 3.91 12.26
N PHE A 7 -10.70 5.05 12.89
CA PHE A 7 -10.12 6.19 12.19
C PHE A 7 -8.81 5.82 11.49
N LEU A 8 -7.92 5.07 12.15
CA LEU A 8 -6.67 4.62 11.52
C LEU A 8 -6.90 3.66 10.36
N ILE A 9 -7.87 2.74 10.45
CA ILE A 9 -8.22 1.86 9.31
C ILE A 9 -8.68 2.71 8.13
N ALA A 10 -9.58 3.68 8.36
CA ALA A 10 -10.07 4.54 7.29
C ALA A 10 -8.94 5.37 6.66
N LEU A 11 -8.04 5.93 7.48
CA LEU A 11 -6.88 6.68 7.02
C LEU A 11 -5.95 5.81 6.17
N PHE A 12 -5.59 4.62 6.64
CA PHE A 12 -4.69 3.73 5.91
C PHE A 12 -5.34 3.15 4.65
N ALA A 13 -6.63 2.84 4.67
CA ALA A 13 -7.37 2.42 3.49
C ALA A 13 -7.40 3.54 2.43
N ALA A 14 -7.60 4.79 2.84
CA ALA A 14 -7.53 5.94 1.93
C ALA A 14 -6.14 6.13 1.33
N LEU A 15 -5.08 5.99 2.14
CA LEU A 15 -3.69 6.03 1.65
C LEU A 15 -3.39 4.89 0.67
N GLN A 16 -3.79 3.66 0.98
CA GLN A 16 -3.66 2.51 0.07
C GLN A 16 -4.40 2.75 -1.25
N ALA A 17 -5.61 3.32 -1.19
CA ALA A 17 -6.39 3.65 -2.38
C ALA A 17 -5.71 4.72 -3.24
N LEU A 18 -5.17 5.77 -2.62
CA LEU A 18 -4.42 6.81 -3.33
C LEU A 18 -3.16 6.24 -4.01
N ILE A 19 -2.41 5.41 -3.29
CA ILE A 19 -1.19 4.78 -3.84
C ILE A 19 -1.55 3.84 -4.99
N ALA A 20 -2.56 2.98 -4.81
CA ALA A 20 -3.04 2.08 -5.86
C ALA A 20 -3.58 2.84 -7.08
N ALA A 21 -4.34 3.92 -6.87
CA ALA A 21 -4.85 4.76 -7.95
C ALA A 21 -3.71 5.41 -8.73
N TYR A 22 -2.68 5.92 -8.04
CA TYR A 22 -1.49 6.46 -8.69
C TYR A 22 -0.79 5.39 -9.56
N TRP A 23 -0.71 4.15 -9.10
CA TRP A 23 -0.12 3.03 -9.83
C TRP A 23 -0.89 2.64 -11.10
N VAL A 24 -2.21 2.61 -11.01
CA VAL A 24 -3.09 2.12 -12.08
C VAL A 24 -3.32 3.19 -13.13
N TRP A 25 -3.47 4.45 -12.71
CA TRP A 25 -3.90 5.54 -13.60
C TRP A 25 -2.85 6.63 -13.80
N GLY A 26 -1.85 6.75 -12.93
CA GLY A 26 -0.90 7.86 -12.95
C GLY A 26 0.13 7.81 -14.08
N GLY A 27 0.24 6.70 -14.83
CA GLY A 27 1.20 6.54 -15.93
C GLY A 27 2.69 6.55 -15.51
N GLY A 28 3.01 6.98 -14.30
CA GLY A 28 4.37 7.09 -13.75
C GLY A 28 5.07 5.76 -13.53
N THR A 29 4.37 4.63 -13.64
CA THR A 29 4.89 3.28 -13.53
C THR A 29 5.97 2.98 -14.56
N ARG A 30 5.80 3.46 -15.80
CA ARG A 30 6.80 3.29 -16.87
C ARG A 30 8.07 4.11 -16.59
N SER A 31 7.89 5.39 -16.26
CA SER A 31 9.02 6.27 -15.88
C SER A 31 9.78 5.74 -14.67
N PHE A 32 9.11 5.12 -13.70
CA PHE A 32 9.75 4.49 -12.55
C PHE A 32 10.56 3.25 -12.93
N VAL A 33 10.01 2.41 -13.81
CA VAL A 33 10.70 1.22 -14.33
C VAL A 33 11.97 1.61 -15.09
N ASP A 34 11.91 2.67 -15.91
CA ASP A 34 13.06 3.18 -16.66
C ASP A 34 14.16 3.70 -15.72
N VAL A 35 13.78 4.46 -14.68
CA VAL A 35 14.72 4.96 -13.66
C VAL A 35 15.38 3.80 -12.90
N LEU A 36 14.61 2.80 -12.47
CA LEU A 36 15.15 1.64 -11.76
C LEU A 36 16.07 0.79 -12.65
N MET A 37 15.71 0.59 -13.92
CA MET A 37 16.57 -0.09 -14.89
C MET A 37 17.84 0.71 -15.18
N ALA A 38 17.76 2.04 -15.27
CA ALA A 38 18.94 2.89 -15.49
C ALA A 38 19.95 2.82 -14.34
N ILE A 39 19.50 2.68 -13.09
CA ILE A 39 20.42 2.68 -11.94
C ILE A 39 20.93 1.28 -11.61
N HIS A 40 20.08 0.25 -11.70
CA HIS A 40 20.44 -1.11 -11.26
C HIS A 40 20.81 -2.04 -12.41
N GLY A 41 20.66 -1.60 -13.68
CA GLY A 41 20.79 -2.45 -14.87
C GLY A 41 19.72 -3.53 -15.00
N ARG A 42 18.89 -3.72 -13.97
CA ARG A 42 17.78 -4.67 -13.89
C ARG A 42 16.74 -4.17 -12.90
N LEU A 43 15.49 -4.52 -13.13
CA LEU A 43 14.40 -4.19 -12.22
C LEU A 43 14.49 -5.07 -10.96
N PRO A 44 14.47 -4.51 -9.73
CA PRO A 44 14.39 -5.31 -8.51
C PRO A 44 13.20 -6.27 -8.54
N MET A 45 13.40 -7.50 -8.05
CA MET A 45 12.36 -8.53 -8.05
C MET A 45 11.09 -8.07 -7.34
N TRP A 46 11.22 -7.36 -6.22
CA TRP A 46 10.08 -6.83 -5.47
C TRP A 46 9.31 -5.75 -6.22
N SER A 47 10.00 -4.80 -6.86
CA SER A 47 9.36 -3.79 -7.70
C SER A 47 8.70 -4.43 -8.91
N SER A 48 9.34 -5.42 -9.54
CA SER A 48 8.77 -6.18 -10.66
C SER A 48 7.46 -6.89 -10.27
N LEU A 49 7.45 -7.58 -9.12
CA LEU A 49 6.27 -8.26 -8.61
C LEU A 49 5.18 -7.26 -8.21
N ALA A 50 5.55 -6.13 -7.64
CA ALA A 50 4.59 -5.08 -7.37
C ALA A 50 3.97 -4.58 -8.69
N PHE A 51 4.78 -4.25 -9.71
CA PHE A 51 4.33 -3.77 -11.03
C PHE A 51 3.46 -4.77 -11.79
N SER A 52 3.67 -6.07 -11.61
CA SER A 52 2.82 -7.09 -12.24
C SER A 52 1.40 -7.13 -11.66
N LEU A 53 1.21 -6.70 -10.41
CA LEU A 53 -0.12 -6.68 -9.77
C LEU A 53 -1.05 -5.62 -10.36
N GLN A 54 -0.54 -4.49 -10.86
CA GLN A 54 -1.35 -3.43 -11.49
C GLN A 54 -2.65 -3.10 -10.72
N TRP A 55 -3.81 -3.31 -11.33
CA TRP A 55 -5.15 -3.06 -10.78
C TRP A 55 -5.47 -3.90 -9.53
N HIS A 56 -4.77 -5.02 -9.31
CA HIS A 56 -4.96 -5.85 -8.12
C HIS A 56 -4.58 -5.12 -6.82
N TRP A 57 -3.77 -4.06 -6.90
CA TRP A 57 -3.48 -3.21 -5.74
C TRP A 57 -4.73 -2.54 -5.15
N LEU A 58 -5.81 -2.40 -5.94
CA LEU A 58 -7.08 -1.85 -5.47
C LEU A 58 -7.87 -2.82 -4.58
N TYR A 59 -7.57 -4.13 -4.61
CA TYR A 59 -8.23 -5.10 -3.74
C TYR A 59 -7.88 -4.89 -2.26
N VAL A 60 -6.68 -4.40 -1.98
CA VAL A 60 -6.22 -4.20 -0.61
C VAL A 60 -6.96 -3.08 0.13
N PRO A 61 -7.08 -1.85 -0.42
CA PRO A 61 -7.95 -0.84 0.18
C PRO A 61 -9.41 -1.27 0.18
N GLY A 62 -9.87 -2.01 -0.84
CA GLY A 62 -11.22 -2.57 -0.88
C GLY A 62 -11.52 -3.50 0.31
N ALA A 63 -10.60 -4.42 0.63
CA ALA A 63 -10.73 -5.31 1.78
C ALA A 63 -10.74 -4.53 3.12
N CYS A 64 -9.93 -3.46 3.24
CA CYS A 64 -9.91 -2.61 4.42
C CYS A 64 -11.24 -1.85 4.60
N ILE A 65 -11.85 -1.38 3.51
CA ILE A 65 -13.17 -0.72 3.54
C ILE A 65 -14.27 -1.71 3.95
N VAL A 66 -14.29 -2.93 3.39
CA VAL A 66 -15.25 -3.97 3.80
C VAL A 66 -15.12 -4.26 5.30
N TRP A 67 -13.90 -4.35 5.80
CA TRP A 67 -13.67 -4.54 7.23
C TRP A 67 -14.13 -3.33 8.08
N LEU A 68 -13.93 -2.11 7.60
CA LEU A 68 -14.44 -0.89 8.23
C LEU A 68 -15.98 -0.91 8.35
N LEU A 69 -16.67 -1.37 7.31
CA LEU A 69 -18.13 -1.51 7.31
C LEU A 69 -18.61 -2.56 8.31
N LEU A 70 -17.93 -3.72 8.39
CA LEU A 70 -18.22 -4.76 9.38
C LEU A 70 -17.98 -4.26 10.82
N ALA A 71 -16.92 -3.48 11.00
CA ALA A 71 -16.63 -2.82 12.26
C ALA A 71 -17.67 -1.78 12.66
N TRP A 72 -18.15 -0.98 11.71
CA TRP A 72 -19.21 0.01 11.92
C TRP A 72 -20.54 -0.64 12.31
N ALA A 73 -20.87 -1.79 11.72
CA ALA A 73 -22.01 -2.63 12.11
C ALA A 73 -21.86 -3.25 13.52
N ARG A 74 -20.80 -2.90 14.27
CA ARG A 74 -20.46 -3.39 15.61
C ARG A 74 -20.24 -4.90 15.69
N LEU A 75 -19.95 -5.54 14.55
CA LEU A 75 -19.60 -6.96 14.47
C LEU A 75 -18.11 -7.21 14.79
N ALA A 76 -17.32 -6.16 14.99
CA ALA A 76 -15.88 -6.27 15.23
C ALA A 76 -15.46 -5.87 16.66
N ASP A 77 -14.60 -6.71 17.24
CA ASP A 77 -13.92 -6.47 18.52
C ASP A 77 -12.79 -5.43 18.37
N ARG A 78 -12.57 -4.60 19.41
CA ARG A 78 -11.51 -3.59 19.49
C ARG A 78 -10.11 -4.19 19.24
N ASN A 79 -9.85 -5.39 19.75
CA ASN A 79 -8.55 -6.06 19.54
C ASN A 79 -8.35 -6.45 18.07
N ARG A 80 -9.43 -6.82 17.36
CA ARG A 80 -9.38 -7.13 15.92
C ARG A 80 -9.20 -5.85 15.10
N ALA A 81 -9.87 -4.77 15.47
CA ALA A 81 -9.71 -3.48 14.81
C ALA A 81 -8.25 -3.00 14.85
N TRP A 82 -7.57 -3.14 15.99
CA TRP A 82 -6.16 -2.73 16.11
C TRP A 82 -5.21 -3.57 15.25
N ARG A 83 -5.43 -4.90 15.19
CA ARG A 83 -4.67 -5.78 14.29
C ARG A 83 -4.86 -5.40 12.82
N VAL A 84 -6.08 -5.03 12.43
CA VAL A 84 -6.38 -4.60 11.06
C VAL A 84 -5.77 -3.24 10.77
N SER A 85 -5.79 -2.28 11.70
CA SER A 85 -5.08 -1.01 11.56
C SER A 85 -3.58 -1.24 11.35
N LEU A 86 -2.96 -2.09 12.18
CA LEU A 86 -1.54 -2.40 12.10
C LEU A 86 -1.18 -3.09 10.77
N GLY A 87 -1.98 -4.09 10.37
CA GLY A 87 -1.83 -4.77 9.08
C GLY A 87 -1.99 -3.80 7.90
N SER A 88 -2.96 -2.88 7.97
CA SER A 88 -3.17 -1.86 6.94
C SER A 88 -1.97 -0.92 6.83
N LEU A 89 -1.39 -0.51 7.97
CA LEU A 89 -0.14 0.26 8.01
C LEU A 89 1.02 -0.51 7.37
N CYS A 90 1.21 -1.78 7.71
CA CYS A 90 2.26 -2.62 7.11
C CYS A 90 2.11 -2.71 5.59
N VAL A 91 0.88 -2.85 5.08
CA VAL A 91 0.61 -2.84 3.65
C VAL A 91 0.93 -1.47 3.04
N VAL A 92 0.53 -0.35 3.66
CA VAL A 92 0.88 0.99 3.18
C VAL A 92 2.40 1.10 3.04
N LEU A 93 3.14 0.69 4.06
CA LEU A 93 4.61 0.71 4.04
C LEU A 93 5.18 -0.20 2.95
N LEU A 94 4.57 -1.35 2.70
CA LEU A 94 4.99 -2.27 1.63
C LEU A 94 4.73 -1.67 0.24
N MET A 95 3.56 -1.05 0.03
CA MET A 95 3.23 -0.34 -1.22
C MET A 95 4.17 0.83 -1.45
N LEU A 96 4.47 1.59 -0.39
CA LEU A 96 5.44 2.68 -0.45
C LEU A 96 6.86 2.16 -0.69
N TYR A 97 7.27 1.05 -0.08
CA TYR A 97 8.58 0.44 -0.32
C TYR A 97 8.74 -0.02 -1.77
N ALA A 98 7.67 -0.56 -2.37
CA ALA A 98 7.67 -0.89 -3.79
C ALA A 98 7.79 0.35 -4.70
N MET A 99 7.32 1.51 -4.25
CA MET A 99 7.41 2.78 -4.96
C MET A 99 8.72 3.52 -4.73
N TYR A 100 9.21 3.53 -3.51
CA TYR A 100 10.36 4.33 -3.17
C TYR A 100 11.60 3.56 -3.57
N PRO A 101 12.52 4.19 -4.30
CA PRO A 101 13.83 3.66 -4.45
C PRO A 101 14.59 3.92 -3.14
N LEU A 102 14.19 3.30 -2.04
CA LEU A 102 15.05 3.19 -0.86
C LEU A 102 16.36 2.49 -1.24
N HIS A 103 16.34 1.67 -2.30
CA HIS A 103 17.52 1.16 -2.98
C HIS A 103 18.44 2.25 -3.53
N LEU A 104 17.97 3.46 -3.86
CA LEU A 104 18.85 4.56 -4.29
C LEU A 104 19.65 5.16 -3.15
N ILE A 105 19.10 5.17 -1.94
CA ILE A 105 19.82 5.65 -0.75
C ILE A 105 20.91 4.62 -0.35
N PHE A 106 20.67 3.33 -0.58
CA PHE A 106 21.64 2.26 -0.26
C PHE A 106 22.57 1.85 -1.41
N ALA A 107 22.25 2.17 -2.67
CA ALA A 107 23.11 1.90 -3.84
C ALA A 107 24.07 3.06 -4.17
N GLY A 108 23.99 4.18 -3.46
CA GLY A 108 24.89 5.32 -3.56
C GLY A 108 26.16 5.23 -2.71
N HIS A 109 26.48 4.05 -2.15
CA HIS A 109 27.72 3.79 -1.40
C HIS A 109 28.52 2.66 -2.04
#